data_AF-B9UNN8-F1
#
_entry.id   AF-B9UNN8-F1
#
_cell.length_a   1.000
_cell.length_b   1.000
_cell.length_c   1.000
_cell.angle_alpha   90.00
_cell.angle_beta   90.00
_cell.angle_gamma   90.00
#
_symmetry.space_group_name_H-M   'P 1'
#
loop_
_entity.id
_entity.type
_entity.pdbx_description
1 polymer ?
#
loop_
_entity_poly.entity_id
_entity_poly.type
_entity_poly.pdbx_seq_one_letter_code
_entity_poly.pdbx_strand_id
1 'polypeptide(L)'
;GGVGKTTLATSIYDQICCKFDGCCFVENIREESSRYGLRKLQEKMISEMESNQVGGGRRLISHRFRHRKVLIVLDDVDRLEQLKALVGSHDWFGEGSRIIITTRDEHVLNAHRVDVTHNISLLTDDEAIKLLRKHAPLNYRPMKDYEQLSKEVVSYAGGLPLAVTVLGSFLCDKNIHEWRSALARLKEIPNYDILEKLKVSFDGLAPIEKELFLDIACFFRWQKKDKAMEILDACGVHPVIG
;
A
#
# COMPACT_ATOMS: atom_id res chain seq x y z
N GLY A 1 -5.18 2.86 0.90
CA GLY A 1 -3.90 2.42 1.52
C GLY A 1 -4.12 1.20 2.40
N GLY A 2 -3.07 0.54 2.91
CA GLY A 2 -3.20 -0.50 3.94
C GLY A 2 -3.57 -1.93 3.50
N VAL A 3 -3.65 -2.19 2.19
CA VAL A 3 -4.02 -3.50 1.61
C VAL A 3 -2.87 -4.51 1.49
N GLY A 4 -1.66 -4.14 1.89
CA GLY A 4 -0.51 -5.07 1.90
C GLY A 4 0.38 -5.06 0.64
N LYS A 5 0.31 -4.02 -0.20
CA LYS A 5 1.19 -3.88 -1.38
C LYS A 5 2.68 -4.00 -1.06
N THR A 6 3.16 -3.18 -0.13
CA THR A 6 4.56 -3.21 0.32
C THR A 6 4.92 -4.59 0.85
N THR A 7 4.08 -5.17 1.71
CA THR A 7 4.29 -6.52 2.26
C THR A 7 4.40 -7.60 1.20
N LEU A 8 3.54 -7.55 0.16
CA LEU A 8 3.60 -8.49 -0.95
C LEU A 8 4.89 -8.31 -1.77
N ALA A 9 5.25 -7.06 -2.08
CA ALA A 9 6.46 -6.76 -2.82
C ALA A 9 7.72 -7.20 -2.07
N THR A 10 7.79 -6.97 -0.75
CA THR A 10 8.86 -7.49 0.13
C THR A 10 8.94 -9.01 0.09
N SER A 11 7.80 -9.70 0.26
CA SER A 11 7.79 -11.17 0.22
C SER A 11 8.25 -11.74 -1.11
N ILE A 12 7.89 -11.11 -2.23
CA ILE A 12 8.36 -11.53 -3.56
C ILE A 12 9.86 -11.28 -3.67
N TYR A 13 10.32 -10.08 -3.31
CA TYR A 13 11.74 -9.71 -3.37
C TYR A 13 12.62 -10.71 -2.64
N ASP A 14 12.29 -11.01 -1.37
CA ASP A 14 13.04 -11.95 -0.54
C ASP A 14 13.08 -13.35 -1.16
N GLN A 15 12.01 -13.77 -1.83
CA GLN A 15 11.89 -15.10 -2.42
C GLN A 15 12.69 -15.26 -3.72
N ILE A 16 12.77 -14.23 -4.56
CA ILE A 16 13.31 -14.36 -5.92
C ILE A 16 14.58 -13.57 -6.19
N CYS A 17 15.01 -12.66 -5.30
CA CYS A 17 16.19 -11.82 -5.53
C CYS A 17 17.45 -12.64 -5.87
N CYS A 18 17.66 -13.79 -5.22
CA CYS A 18 18.80 -14.67 -5.49
C CYS A 18 18.88 -15.23 -6.93
N LYS A 19 17.85 -15.03 -7.77
CA LYS A 19 17.77 -15.47 -9.17
C LYS A 19 18.20 -14.38 -10.17
N PHE A 20 18.68 -13.24 -9.69
CA PHE A 20 19.06 -12.07 -10.47
C PHE A 20 20.52 -11.70 -10.20
N ASP A 21 21.15 -11.04 -11.18
CA ASP A 21 22.55 -10.60 -11.10
C ASP A 21 22.73 -9.39 -10.16
N GLY A 22 21.63 -8.71 -9.84
CA GLY A 22 21.57 -7.60 -8.91
C GLY A 22 20.14 -7.31 -8.48
N CYS A 23 19.98 -6.87 -7.24
CA CYS A 23 18.68 -6.51 -6.68
C CYS A 23 18.75 -5.14 -6.02
N CYS A 24 17.63 -4.42 -6.00
CA CYS A 24 17.47 -3.21 -5.20
C CYS A 24 16.04 -3.08 -4.71
N PHE A 25 15.91 -2.59 -3.48
CA PHE A 25 14.62 -2.24 -2.91
C PHE A 25 14.64 -0.77 -2.48
N VAL A 26 13.89 0.05 -3.21
CA VAL A 26 13.71 1.47 -2.89
C VAL A 26 12.37 1.65 -2.16
N GLU A 27 12.45 1.69 -0.83
CA GLU A 27 11.30 1.88 0.07
C GLU A 27 10.78 3.33 0.09
N ASN A 28 9.47 3.49 0.29
CA ASN A 28 8.80 4.77 0.61
C ASN A 28 9.18 5.95 -0.32
N ILE A 29 9.14 5.73 -1.64
CA ILE A 29 9.61 6.70 -2.65
C ILE A 29 8.89 8.04 -2.54
N ARG A 30 7.56 8.06 -2.30
CA ARG A 30 6.81 9.31 -2.09
C ARG A 30 7.47 10.21 -1.04
N GLU A 31 7.77 9.65 0.13
CA GLU A 31 8.34 10.41 1.26
C GLU A 31 9.82 10.72 1.03
N GLU A 32 10.61 9.72 0.66
CA GLU A 32 12.06 9.86 0.51
C GLU A 32 12.43 10.81 -0.63
N SER A 33 11.69 10.79 -1.74
CA SER A 33 11.92 11.72 -2.86
C SER A 33 11.58 13.17 -2.49
N SER A 34 10.56 13.39 -1.65
CA SER A 34 10.24 14.71 -1.11
C SER A 34 11.29 15.21 -0.11
N ARG A 35 11.84 14.32 0.71
CA ARG A 35 12.79 14.65 1.76
C ARG A 35 14.21 14.86 1.26
N TYR A 36 14.67 14.03 0.34
CA TYR A 36 16.07 13.96 -0.08
C TYR A 36 16.29 14.22 -1.57
N GLY A 37 15.22 14.24 -2.37
CA GLY A 37 15.28 14.39 -3.82
C GLY A 37 15.58 13.09 -4.55
N LEU A 38 15.17 13.04 -5.82
CA LEU A 38 15.33 11.88 -6.70
C LEU A 38 16.79 11.47 -6.94
N ARG A 39 17.72 12.43 -6.87
CA ARG A 39 19.15 12.15 -7.09
C ARG A 39 19.71 11.19 -6.03
N LYS A 40 19.35 11.37 -4.76
CA LYS A 40 19.83 10.47 -3.68
C LYS A 40 19.25 9.07 -3.83
N LEU A 41 18.00 8.95 -4.28
CA LEU A 41 17.39 7.65 -4.56
C LEU A 41 18.10 6.93 -5.72
N GLN A 42 18.48 7.65 -6.77
CA GLN A 42 19.30 7.09 -7.85
C GLN A 42 20.67 6.61 -7.35
N GLU A 43 21.35 7.42 -6.54
CA GLU A 43 22.65 7.05 -5.95
C GLU A 43 22.53 5.81 -5.07
N LYS A 44 21.49 5.72 -4.23
CA LYS A 44 21.19 4.54 -3.41
C LYS A 44 20.96 3.29 -4.28
N MET A 45 20.11 3.41 -5.30
CA MET A 45 19.76 2.30 -6.20
C MET A 45 20.99 1.73 -6.90
N ILE A 46 21.91 2.59 -7.33
CA ILE A 46 23.16 2.18 -7.97
C ILE A 46 24.09 1.51 -6.95
N SER A 47 24.22 2.09 -5.76
CA SER A 47 25.06 1.51 -4.70
C SER A 47 24.62 0.11 -4.28
N GLU A 48 23.32 -0.14 -4.16
CA GLU A 48 22.79 -1.45 -3.75
C GLU A 48 23.00 -2.52 -4.83
N MET A 49 22.90 -2.15 -6.11
CA MET A 49 23.12 -3.08 -7.21
C MET A 49 24.60 -3.36 -7.49
N GLU A 50 25.52 -2.54 -6.98
CA GLU A 50 26.92 -2.60 -7.38
C GLU A 50 27.86 -3.33 -6.42
N SER A 51 27.51 -3.59 -5.15
CA SER A 51 28.41 -4.25 -4.17
C SER A 51 29.89 -3.94 -4.44
N ASN A 52 30.30 -2.68 -4.21
CA ASN A 52 31.67 -2.12 -4.29
C ASN A 52 31.99 -1.14 -5.43
N GLN A 53 31.20 -0.08 -5.66
CA GLN A 53 31.78 1.24 -6.01
C GLN A 53 30.73 2.37 -5.99
N VAL A 54 31.16 3.55 -5.54
CA VAL A 54 30.31 4.72 -5.31
C VAL A 54 30.26 5.60 -6.56
N GLY A 55 29.06 5.88 -7.07
CA GLY A 55 28.76 7.15 -7.75
C GLY A 55 28.17 7.11 -9.17
N GLY A 56 27.12 7.91 -9.39
CA GLY A 56 26.73 8.52 -10.67
C GLY A 56 25.27 8.31 -11.09
N GLY A 57 24.49 9.37 -11.37
CA GLY A 57 23.03 9.33 -11.61
C GLY A 57 22.50 8.73 -12.93
N ARG A 58 21.28 9.12 -13.32
CA ARG A 58 20.41 8.55 -14.40
C ARG A 58 21.08 7.96 -15.67
N ARG A 59 22.07 8.65 -16.28
CA ARG A 59 22.77 8.15 -17.49
C ARG A 59 23.67 6.94 -17.24
N LEU A 60 24.09 6.72 -15.99
CA LEU A 60 24.84 5.54 -15.60
C LEU A 60 23.93 4.31 -15.48
N ILE A 61 22.71 4.47 -14.97
CA ILE A 61 21.76 3.35 -14.78
C ILE A 61 21.54 2.63 -16.10
N SER A 62 21.18 3.37 -17.17
CA SER A 62 20.92 2.77 -18.47
C SER A 62 22.14 2.11 -19.09
N HIS A 63 23.33 2.73 -19.03
CA HIS A 63 24.53 2.15 -19.65
C HIS A 63 25.10 0.96 -18.86
N ARG A 64 24.93 0.95 -17.53
CA ARG A 64 25.53 -0.09 -16.66
C ARG A 64 24.66 -1.34 -16.53
N PHE A 65 23.33 -1.21 -16.58
CA PHE A 65 22.41 -2.35 -16.36
C PHE A 65 21.82 -2.95 -17.64
N ARG A 66 22.07 -2.35 -18.83
CA ARG A 66 21.56 -2.80 -20.14
C ARG A 66 21.82 -4.28 -20.46
N HIS A 67 22.81 -4.90 -19.82
CA HIS A 67 23.20 -6.29 -20.06
C HIS A 67 23.11 -7.18 -18.82
N ARG A 68 22.53 -6.68 -17.71
CA ARG A 68 22.36 -7.44 -16.47
C ARG A 68 20.90 -7.75 -16.23
N LYS A 69 20.64 -8.95 -15.73
CA LYS A 69 19.31 -9.39 -15.31
C LYS A 69 19.08 -8.92 -13.87
N VAL A 70 18.34 -7.82 -13.69
CA VAL A 70 18.14 -7.20 -12.37
C VAL A 70 16.71 -7.34 -11.83
N LEU A 71 16.57 -7.31 -10.50
CA LEU A 71 15.29 -7.18 -9.80
C LEU A 71 15.21 -5.85 -9.07
N ILE A 72 14.22 -5.03 -9.40
CA ILE A 72 14.04 -3.71 -8.78
C ILE A 72 12.65 -3.63 -8.17
N VAL A 73 12.57 -3.23 -6.90
CA VAL A 73 11.30 -2.88 -6.26
C VAL A 73 11.27 -1.40 -5.97
N LEU A 74 10.24 -0.72 -6.49
CA LEU A 74 9.95 0.68 -6.24
C LEU A 74 8.67 0.78 -5.43
N ASP A 75 8.79 1.09 -4.14
CA ASP A 75 7.66 1.10 -3.21
C ASP A 75 7.07 2.49 -2.97
N ASP A 76 5.74 2.57 -2.93
CA ASP A 76 4.92 3.77 -2.66
C ASP A 76 5.23 4.94 -3.61
N VAL A 77 5.27 4.65 -4.92
CA VAL A 77 5.40 5.66 -5.98
C VAL A 77 4.10 6.46 -6.13
N ASP A 78 4.18 7.78 -6.20
CA ASP A 78 3.02 8.68 -6.36
C ASP A 78 3.15 9.65 -7.55
N ARG A 79 4.30 9.67 -8.25
CA ARG A 79 4.51 10.59 -9.38
C ARG A 79 5.23 9.92 -10.54
N LEU A 80 4.79 10.21 -11.76
CA LEU A 80 5.41 9.71 -12.99
C LEU A 80 6.90 10.09 -13.10
N GLU A 81 7.30 11.26 -12.60
CA GLU A 81 8.69 11.71 -12.64
C GLU A 81 9.62 10.84 -11.79
N GLN A 82 9.12 10.19 -10.74
CA GLN A 82 9.90 9.20 -9.97
C GLN A 82 10.24 8.00 -10.85
N LEU A 83 9.27 7.46 -11.58
CA LEU A 83 9.49 6.31 -12.48
C LEU A 83 10.43 6.67 -13.63
N LYS A 84 10.19 7.81 -14.30
CA LYS A 84 11.09 8.30 -15.35
C LYS A 84 12.52 8.46 -14.85
N ALA A 85 12.70 8.94 -13.62
CA ALA A 85 14.01 9.15 -13.05
C ALA A 85 14.71 7.85 -12.62
N LEU A 86 13.99 6.91 -12.01
CA LEU A 86 14.58 5.72 -11.39
C LEU A 86 14.72 4.56 -12.38
N VAL A 87 13.70 4.31 -13.20
CA VAL A 87 13.63 3.13 -14.09
C VAL A 87 13.43 3.47 -15.56
N GLY A 88 13.13 4.72 -15.91
CA GLY A 88 13.27 5.22 -17.28
C GLY A 88 12.45 4.47 -18.32
N SER A 89 13.10 3.57 -19.06
CA SER A 89 12.51 2.75 -20.13
C SER A 89 13.14 1.35 -20.14
N HIS A 90 12.47 0.39 -20.79
CA HIS A 90 12.86 -1.03 -20.82
C HIS A 90 14.30 -1.28 -21.31
N ASP A 91 14.82 -0.41 -22.19
CA ASP A 91 16.18 -0.49 -22.74
C ASP A 91 17.29 -0.17 -21.73
N TRP A 92 16.94 0.26 -20.52
CA TRP A 92 17.89 0.48 -19.43
C TRP A 92 18.38 -0.82 -18.79
N PHE A 93 17.66 -1.94 -18.99
CA PHE A 93 17.90 -3.19 -18.27
C PHE A 93 18.08 -4.36 -19.22
N GLY A 94 18.86 -5.35 -18.79
CA GLY A 94 19.10 -6.57 -19.57
C GLY A 94 17.88 -7.47 -19.64
N GLU A 95 17.90 -8.37 -20.61
CA GLU A 95 16.86 -9.37 -20.79
C GLU A 95 16.64 -10.21 -19.51
N GLY A 96 15.37 -10.52 -19.23
CA GLY A 96 14.99 -11.25 -18.02
C GLY A 96 14.88 -10.41 -16.75
N SER A 97 15.19 -9.11 -16.80
CA SER A 97 15.00 -8.20 -15.67
C SER A 97 13.51 -8.08 -15.27
N ARG A 98 13.27 -7.72 -14.01
CA ARG A 98 11.93 -7.52 -13.45
C ARG A 98 11.92 -6.27 -12.58
N ILE A 99 10.92 -5.42 -12.81
CA ILE A 99 10.68 -4.21 -12.01
C ILE A 99 9.29 -4.34 -11.41
N ILE A 100 9.20 -4.24 -10.09
CA ILE A 100 7.96 -4.29 -9.33
C ILE A 100 7.71 -2.89 -8.80
N ILE A 101 6.55 -2.32 -9.13
CA ILE A 101 6.15 -0.98 -8.68
C ILE A 101 4.94 -1.14 -7.78
N THR A 102 5.00 -0.58 -6.57
CA THR A 102 3.81 -0.43 -5.74
C THR A 102 3.35 1.01 -5.78
N THR A 103 2.04 1.20 -5.97
CA THR A 103 1.43 2.53 -5.95
C THR A 103 -0.02 2.46 -5.47
N ARG A 104 -0.54 3.61 -5.05
CA ARG A 104 -1.96 3.80 -4.74
C ARG A 104 -2.72 4.38 -5.92
N ASP A 105 -2.01 4.88 -6.94
CA ASP A 105 -2.57 5.57 -8.08
C ASP A 105 -2.24 4.81 -9.38
N GLU A 106 -3.26 4.22 -9.98
CA GLU A 106 -3.15 3.48 -11.23
C GLU A 106 -2.75 4.39 -12.41
N HIS A 107 -3.07 5.68 -12.36
CA HIS A 107 -2.71 6.62 -13.43
C HIS A 107 -1.20 6.73 -13.62
N VAL A 108 -0.43 6.62 -12.54
CA VAL A 108 1.04 6.63 -12.61
C VAL A 108 1.57 5.43 -13.41
N LEU A 109 0.95 4.25 -13.25
CA LEU A 109 1.30 3.04 -13.99
C LEU A 109 0.93 3.16 -15.46
N ASN A 110 -0.29 3.63 -15.74
CA ASN A 110 -0.81 3.81 -17.10
C ASN A 110 0.01 4.85 -17.88
N ALA A 111 0.35 5.97 -17.24
CA ALA A 111 1.17 7.01 -17.85
C ALA A 111 2.62 6.54 -18.12
N HIS A 112 3.13 5.62 -17.29
CA HIS A 112 4.45 5.01 -17.51
C HIS A 112 4.44 3.82 -18.49
N ARG A 113 3.25 3.31 -18.84
CA ARG A 113 3.05 2.17 -19.76
C ARG A 113 3.72 0.89 -19.26
N VAL A 114 3.40 0.48 -18.03
CA VAL A 114 3.84 -0.80 -17.46
C VAL A 114 3.27 -1.99 -18.22
N ASP A 115 3.97 -3.12 -18.20
CA ASP A 115 3.56 -4.31 -18.96
C ASP A 115 2.35 -5.03 -18.36
N VAL A 116 2.25 -5.08 -17.02
CA VAL A 116 1.20 -5.78 -16.28
C VAL A 116 0.84 -5.01 -15.02
N THR A 117 -0.46 -4.86 -14.75
CA THR A 117 -1.00 -4.29 -13.51
C THR A 117 -1.71 -5.38 -12.71
N HIS A 118 -1.44 -5.45 -11.41
CA HIS A 118 -2.11 -6.38 -10.50
C HIS A 118 -2.81 -5.63 -9.36
N ASN A 119 -4.14 -5.75 -9.31
CA ASN A 119 -4.95 -5.14 -8.25
C ASN A 119 -5.02 -6.07 -7.04
N ILE A 120 -4.52 -5.60 -5.90
CA ILE A 120 -4.61 -6.33 -4.63
C ILE A 120 -6.01 -6.14 -4.04
N SER A 121 -6.71 -7.25 -3.83
CA SER A 121 -8.01 -7.28 -3.15
C SER A 121 -7.86 -7.19 -1.63
N LEU A 122 -8.96 -6.86 -0.95
CA LEU A 122 -9.08 -7.02 0.49
C LEU A 122 -9.04 -8.51 0.87
N LEU A 123 -8.76 -8.78 2.14
CA LEU A 123 -8.79 -10.15 2.67
C LEU A 123 -10.22 -10.66 2.71
N THR A 124 -10.38 -11.94 2.41
CA THR A 124 -11.58 -12.68 2.81
C THR A 124 -11.68 -12.76 4.33
N ASP A 125 -12.88 -13.02 4.85
CA ASP A 125 -13.10 -13.17 6.28
C ASP A 125 -12.18 -14.25 6.89
N ASP A 126 -11.98 -15.36 6.18
CA ASP A 126 -11.12 -16.45 6.63
C ASP A 126 -9.64 -16.04 6.69
N GLU A 127 -9.14 -15.30 5.69
CA GLU A 127 -7.78 -14.77 5.67
C GLU A 127 -7.57 -13.71 6.76
N ALA A 128 -8.55 -12.83 6.96
CA ALA A 128 -8.54 -11.83 8.01
C ALA A 128 -8.55 -12.47 9.40
N ILE A 129 -9.33 -13.53 9.64
CA ILE A 129 -9.31 -14.28 10.90
C ILE A 129 -7.93 -14.94 11.11
N LYS A 130 -7.31 -15.50 10.07
CA LYS A 130 -5.95 -16.05 10.17
C LYS A 130 -4.93 -14.97 10.55
N LEU A 131 -5.01 -13.81 9.92
CA LEU A 131 -4.15 -12.67 10.24
C LEU A 131 -4.39 -12.17 11.67
N LEU A 132 -5.65 -12.06 12.10
CA LEU A 132 -6.01 -11.68 13.47
C LEU A 132 -5.36 -12.62 14.49
N ARG A 133 -5.44 -13.93 14.27
CA ARG A 133 -4.84 -14.94 15.19
C ARG A 133 -3.33 -14.83 15.27
N LYS A 134 -2.66 -14.39 14.21
CA LYS A 134 -1.21 -14.12 14.22
C LYS A 134 -0.86 -12.93 15.11
N HIS A 135 -1.74 -11.92 15.18
CA HIS A 135 -1.52 -10.69 15.95
C HIS A 135 -2.16 -10.68 17.34
N ALA A 136 -3.11 -11.57 17.59
CA ALA A 136 -3.76 -11.79 18.89
C ALA A 136 -3.79 -13.30 19.19
N PRO A 137 -2.65 -13.92 19.50
CA PRO A 137 -2.58 -15.35 19.77
C PRO A 137 -3.44 -15.71 20.99
N LEU A 138 -4.34 -16.68 20.80
CA LEU A 138 -5.25 -17.13 21.86
C LEU A 138 -4.60 -18.13 22.84
N ASN A 139 -3.37 -18.58 22.57
CA ASN A 139 -2.63 -19.55 23.38
C ASN A 139 -3.52 -20.73 23.81
N TYR A 140 -3.59 -21.04 25.11
CA TYR A 140 -4.38 -22.13 25.69
C TYR A 140 -5.88 -21.83 25.81
N ARG A 141 -6.37 -20.68 25.33
CA ARG A 141 -7.77 -20.27 25.52
C ARG A 141 -8.69 -21.03 24.55
N PRO A 142 -9.91 -21.40 24.99
CA PRO A 142 -10.84 -22.11 24.12
C PRO A 142 -11.21 -21.27 22.90
N MET A 143 -10.88 -21.77 21.72
CA MET A 143 -11.09 -21.10 20.44
C MET A 143 -12.58 -20.80 20.16
N LYS A 144 -13.48 -21.63 20.69
CA LYS A 144 -14.94 -21.48 20.55
C LYS A 144 -15.46 -20.18 21.15
N ASP A 145 -14.88 -19.72 22.25
CA ASP A 145 -15.36 -18.54 22.97
C ASP A 145 -15.02 -17.24 22.22
N TYR A 146 -14.00 -17.28 21.36
CA TYR A 146 -13.50 -16.14 20.60
C TYR A 146 -13.93 -16.14 19.13
N GLU A 147 -14.59 -17.21 18.65
CA GLU A 147 -14.95 -17.32 17.24
C GLU A 147 -15.89 -16.19 16.80
N GLN A 148 -16.97 -15.96 17.56
CA GLN A 148 -17.92 -14.90 17.25
C GLN A 148 -17.29 -13.51 17.34
N LEU A 149 -16.46 -13.28 18.35
CA LEU A 149 -15.77 -11.99 18.51
C LEU A 149 -14.74 -11.75 17.41
N SER A 150 -14.08 -12.80 16.93
CA SER A 150 -13.16 -12.70 15.78
C SER A 150 -13.90 -12.27 14.52
N LYS A 151 -15.10 -12.81 14.28
CA LYS A 151 -15.97 -12.39 13.16
C LYS A 151 -16.39 -10.93 13.29
N GLU A 152 -16.71 -10.47 14.50
CA GLU A 152 -17.01 -9.05 14.75
C GLU A 152 -15.80 -8.13 14.50
N VAL A 153 -14.60 -8.51 14.93
CA VAL A 153 -13.37 -7.76 14.67
C VAL A 153 -13.12 -7.65 13.16
N VAL A 154 -13.24 -8.77 12.45
CA VAL A 154 -13.00 -8.82 11.00
C VAL A 154 -14.06 -8.04 10.22
N SER A 155 -15.32 -8.14 10.62
CA SER A 155 -16.42 -7.35 10.07
C SER A 155 -16.17 -5.85 10.25
N TYR A 156 -15.73 -5.43 11.43
CA TYR A 156 -15.34 -4.04 11.69
C TYR A 156 -14.16 -3.59 10.82
N ALA A 157 -13.15 -4.45 10.65
CA ALA A 157 -11.97 -4.16 9.84
C ALA A 157 -12.26 -4.13 8.32
N GLY A 158 -13.39 -4.68 7.87
CA GLY A 158 -13.80 -4.68 6.47
C GLY A 158 -12.80 -5.35 5.53
N GLY A 159 -12.12 -6.39 6.00
CA GLY A 159 -11.10 -7.12 5.22
C GLY A 159 -9.78 -6.37 4.99
N LEU A 160 -9.60 -5.17 5.58
CA LEU A 160 -8.36 -4.40 5.43
C LEU A 160 -7.23 -4.99 6.32
N PRO A 161 -6.13 -5.52 5.76
CA PRO A 161 -5.04 -6.13 6.53
C PRO A 161 -4.51 -5.22 7.63
N LEU A 162 -4.28 -3.94 7.32
CA LEU A 162 -3.78 -2.97 8.29
C LEU A 162 -4.69 -2.82 9.51
N ALA A 163 -6.00 -2.74 9.30
CA ALA A 163 -6.97 -2.63 10.40
C ALA A 163 -6.97 -3.91 11.24
N VAL A 164 -6.96 -5.07 10.60
CA VAL A 164 -6.89 -6.38 11.28
C VAL A 164 -5.64 -6.48 12.15
N THR A 165 -4.47 -6.10 11.64
CA THR A 165 -3.21 -6.12 12.39
C THR A 165 -3.24 -5.18 13.59
N VAL A 166 -3.73 -3.94 13.44
CA VAL A 166 -3.81 -2.97 14.55
C VAL A 166 -4.79 -3.47 15.63
N LEU A 167 -5.96 -3.97 15.23
CA LEU A 167 -6.94 -4.51 16.17
C LEU A 167 -6.41 -5.77 16.87
N GLY A 168 -5.74 -6.66 16.14
CA GLY A 168 -5.11 -7.84 16.71
C GLY A 168 -4.09 -7.47 17.79
N SER A 169 -3.15 -6.58 17.49
CA SER A 169 -2.19 -6.10 18.48
C SER A 169 -2.86 -5.42 19.69
N PHE A 170 -3.90 -4.61 19.46
CA PHE A 170 -4.67 -3.98 20.53
C PHE A 170 -5.39 -5.00 21.43
N LEU A 171 -5.89 -6.08 20.84
CA LEU A 171 -6.63 -7.15 21.51
C LEU A 171 -5.74 -8.26 22.09
N CYS A 172 -4.45 -8.25 21.78
CA CYS A 172 -3.48 -9.20 22.29
C CYS A 172 -3.53 -9.24 23.83
N ASP A 173 -3.44 -10.46 24.37
CA ASP A 173 -3.48 -10.81 25.80
C ASP A 173 -4.77 -10.46 26.57
N LYS A 174 -5.71 -9.73 25.97
CA LYS A 174 -6.99 -9.35 26.61
C LYS A 174 -7.95 -10.52 26.73
N ASN A 175 -8.66 -10.61 27.84
CA ASN A 175 -9.69 -11.64 28.06
C ASN A 175 -10.97 -11.35 27.25
N ILE A 176 -11.91 -12.29 27.27
CA ILE A 176 -13.14 -12.21 26.46
C ILE A 176 -14.04 -11.00 26.80
N HIS A 177 -14.09 -10.60 28.07
CA HIS A 177 -14.87 -9.44 28.50
C HIS A 177 -14.23 -8.13 28.02
N GLU A 178 -12.90 -8.06 28.08
CA GLU A 178 -12.13 -6.94 27.53
C GLU A 178 -12.28 -6.82 26.01
N TRP A 179 -12.30 -7.95 25.28
CA TRP A 179 -12.59 -7.95 23.83
C TRP A 179 -13.98 -7.38 23.53
N ARG A 180 -15.02 -7.81 24.25
CA ARG A 180 -16.38 -7.29 24.08
C ARG A 180 -16.46 -5.79 24.36
N SER A 181 -15.84 -5.34 25.46
CA SER A 181 -15.79 -3.92 25.83
C SER A 181 -15.04 -3.08 24.80
N ALA A 182 -13.88 -3.58 24.32
CA ALA A 182 -13.11 -2.96 23.25
C ALA A 182 -13.92 -2.82 21.96
N LEU A 183 -14.61 -3.87 21.52
CA LEU A 183 -15.44 -3.86 20.32
C LEU A 183 -16.64 -2.92 20.46
N ALA A 184 -17.29 -2.87 21.62
CA ALA A 184 -18.35 -1.92 21.90
C ALA A 184 -17.85 -0.47 21.77
N ARG A 185 -16.69 -0.17 22.35
CA ARG A 185 -16.06 1.15 22.23
C ARG A 185 -15.70 1.51 20.79
N LEU A 186 -15.18 0.56 20.00
CA LEU A 186 -14.80 0.79 18.61
C LEU A 186 -15.99 1.13 17.70
N LYS A 187 -17.20 0.63 18.01
CA LYS A 187 -18.43 0.97 17.29
C LYS A 187 -18.82 2.44 17.48
N GLU A 188 -18.42 3.07 18.59
CA GLU A 188 -18.70 4.48 18.89
C GLU A 188 -17.53 5.39 18.54
N ILE A 189 -16.30 4.96 18.86
CA ILE A 189 -15.08 5.75 18.74
C ILE A 189 -14.07 4.95 17.91
N PRO A 190 -13.82 5.36 16.65
CA PRO A 190 -12.84 4.69 15.80
C PRO A 190 -11.45 4.68 16.44
N ASN A 191 -10.69 3.61 16.20
CA ASN A 191 -9.31 3.52 16.67
C ASN A 191 -8.43 4.59 15.99
N TYR A 192 -7.77 5.43 16.79
CA TYR A 192 -6.93 6.52 16.30
C TYR A 192 -5.78 6.06 15.40
N ASP A 193 -5.08 4.97 15.76
CA ASP A 193 -3.92 4.48 14.99
C ASP A 193 -4.32 3.97 13.61
N ILE A 194 -5.52 3.38 13.49
CA ILE A 194 -6.09 3.00 12.18
C ILE A 194 -6.41 4.25 11.39
N LEU A 195 -7.07 5.22 12.02
CA LEU A 195 -7.48 6.47 11.39
C LEU A 195 -6.27 7.24 10.85
N GLU A 196 -5.22 7.45 11.65
CA GLU A 196 -4.01 8.18 11.22
C GLU A 196 -3.35 7.53 10.01
N LYS A 197 -3.16 6.20 10.04
CA LYS A 197 -2.51 5.51 8.93
C LYS A 197 -3.32 5.56 7.64
N LEU A 198 -4.65 5.55 7.74
CA LEU A 198 -5.53 5.71 6.58
C LEU A 198 -5.61 7.15 6.09
N LYS A 199 -5.59 8.11 7.02
CA LYS A 199 -5.72 9.54 6.77
C LYS A 199 -4.62 10.08 5.88
N VAL A 200 -3.43 9.49 5.85
CA VAL A 200 -2.34 9.89 4.94
C VAL A 200 -2.79 9.96 3.48
N SER A 201 -3.69 9.07 3.04
CA SER A 201 -4.20 9.14 1.65
C SER A 201 -5.20 10.29 1.47
N PHE A 202 -6.02 10.56 2.48
CA PHE A 202 -6.96 11.68 2.49
C PHE A 202 -6.21 13.02 2.55
N ASP A 203 -5.16 13.13 3.37
CA ASP A 203 -4.37 14.35 3.52
C ASP A 203 -3.65 14.76 2.23
N GLY A 204 -3.34 13.79 1.37
CA GLY A 204 -2.77 14.01 0.03
C GLY A 204 -3.74 14.53 -1.02
N LEU A 205 -5.05 14.51 -0.76
CA LEU A 205 -6.08 15.02 -1.67
C LEU A 205 -6.08 16.56 -1.73
N ALA A 206 -6.48 17.10 -2.87
CA ALA A 206 -6.78 18.53 -3.03
C ALA A 206 -7.97 18.94 -2.14
N PRO A 207 -8.12 20.23 -1.80
CA PRO A 207 -9.20 20.70 -0.92
C PRO A 207 -10.60 20.25 -1.36
N ILE A 208 -10.92 20.36 -2.65
CA ILE A 208 -12.22 19.95 -3.19
C ILE A 208 -12.44 18.43 -3.13
N GLU A 209 -11.40 17.65 -3.37
CA GLU A 209 -11.44 16.18 -3.29
C GLU A 209 -11.66 15.71 -1.85
N LYS A 210 -11.12 16.45 -0.85
CA LYS A 210 -11.36 16.19 0.57
C LYS A 210 -12.83 16.42 0.93
N GLU A 211 -13.40 17.53 0.50
CA GLU A 211 -14.81 17.84 0.69
C GLU A 211 -15.70 16.77 0.04
N LEU A 212 -15.39 16.43 -1.22
CA LEU A 212 -16.10 15.38 -1.96
C LEU A 212 -16.04 14.02 -1.26
N PHE A 213 -14.86 13.63 -0.77
CA PHE A 213 -14.69 12.39 -0.03
C PHE A 213 -15.57 12.36 1.23
N LEU A 214 -15.65 13.48 1.96
CA LEU A 214 -16.48 13.60 3.15
C LEU A 214 -17.97 13.54 2.80
N ASP A 215 -18.40 14.20 1.73
CA ASP A 215 -19.79 14.14 1.26
C ASP A 215 -20.19 12.72 0.86
N ILE A 216 -19.31 12.01 0.16
CA ILE A 216 -19.50 10.58 -0.17
C ILE A 216 -19.64 9.75 1.10
N ALA A 217 -18.74 9.95 2.06
CA ALA A 217 -18.74 9.20 3.31
C ALA A 217 -19.96 9.48 4.19
N CYS A 218 -20.49 10.70 4.17
CA CYS A 218 -21.58 11.16 5.04
C CYS A 218 -22.96 10.96 4.43
N PHE A 219 -23.15 11.29 3.14
CA PHE A 219 -24.47 11.35 2.50
C PHE A 219 -24.71 10.25 1.49
N PHE A 220 -23.66 9.77 0.83
CA PHE A 220 -23.78 8.80 -0.27
C PHE A 220 -23.33 7.39 0.10
N ARG A 221 -23.08 7.13 1.38
CA ARG A 221 -22.77 5.78 1.87
C ARG A 221 -23.93 4.85 1.50
N TRP A 222 -23.64 3.79 0.74
CA TRP A 222 -24.60 2.82 0.21
C TRP A 222 -25.49 3.28 -0.96
N GLN A 223 -25.29 4.49 -1.49
CA GLN A 223 -25.97 4.91 -2.72
C GLN A 223 -25.33 4.28 -3.96
N LYS A 224 -26.13 4.09 -5.02
CA LYS A 224 -25.60 3.70 -6.32
C LYS A 224 -24.71 4.81 -6.87
N LYS A 225 -23.58 4.44 -7.47
CA LYS A 225 -22.60 5.37 -8.05
C LYS A 225 -23.26 6.40 -8.96
N ASP A 226 -24.07 5.96 -9.92
CA ASP A 226 -24.68 6.83 -10.93
C ASP A 226 -25.53 7.95 -10.30
N LYS A 227 -26.32 7.61 -9.27
CA LYS A 227 -27.14 8.58 -8.54
C LYS A 227 -26.29 9.59 -7.76
N ALA A 228 -25.20 9.13 -7.13
CA ALA A 228 -24.27 10.03 -6.46
C ALA A 228 -23.61 10.98 -7.48
N MET A 229 -23.19 10.47 -8.64
CA MET A 229 -22.60 11.29 -9.70
C MET A 229 -23.56 12.35 -10.22
N GLU A 230 -24.83 12.02 -10.46
CA GLU A 230 -25.86 12.99 -10.90
C GLU A 230 -26.02 14.15 -9.91
N ILE A 231 -26.08 13.84 -8.62
CA ILE A 231 -26.26 14.85 -7.56
C ILE A 231 -25.01 15.73 -7.45
N LEU A 232 -23.82 15.12 -7.48
CA LEU A 232 -22.56 15.83 -7.42
C LEU A 232 -22.36 16.74 -8.64
N ASP A 233 -22.73 16.29 -9.84
CA ASP A 233 -22.67 17.12 -11.04
C ASP A 233 -23.66 18.30 -10.98
N ALA A 234 -24.87 18.07 -10.47
CA ALA A 234 -25.84 19.15 -10.22
C ALA A 234 -25.36 20.18 -9.18
N CYS A 235 -24.48 19.78 -8.24
CA CYS A 235 -23.81 20.67 -7.30
C CYS A 235 -22.61 21.42 -7.91
N GLY A 236 -22.25 21.17 -9.18
CA GLY A 236 -21.16 21.84 -9.88
C GLY A 236 -19.77 21.35 -9.49
N VAL A 237 -19.65 20.17 -8.86
CA VAL A 237 -18.33 19.61 -8.48
C VAL A 237 -17.67 18.79 -9.60
N HIS A 238 -18.36 18.61 -10.73
CA HIS A 238 -17.85 17.93 -11.93
C HIS A 238 -17.17 16.58 -11.65
N PRO A 239 -17.90 15.59 -11.10
CA PRO A 239 -17.35 14.38 -10.48
C PRO A 239 -16.77 13.35 -11.47
N VAL A 240 -16.67 13.69 -12.75
CA VAL A 240 -16.16 12.80 -13.82
C VAL A 240 -14.63 12.69 -13.76
N ILE A 241 -13.95 13.75 -13.31
CA ILE A 241 -12.49 13.84 -13.27
C ILE A 241 -12.08 14.25 -11.85
N GLY A 242 -11.27 13.42 -11.19
CA GLY A 242 -10.86 13.56 -9.79
C GLY A 242 -10.73 12.20 -9.12
#